data_AF-A0A351V9D5-F1
#
_entry.id   AF-A0A351V9D5-F1
#
_cell.length_a   1.000
_cell.length_b   1.000
_cell.length_c   1.000
_cell.angle_alpha   90.00
_cell.angle_beta   90.00
_cell.angle_gamma   90.00
#
_symmetry.space_group_name_H-M   'P 1'
#
loop_
_entity.id
_entity.type
_entity.pdbx_description
1 polymer ?
#
loop_
_entity_poly.entity_id
_entity_poly.type
_entity_poly.pdbx_seq_one_letter_code
_entity_poly.pdbx_strand_id
1 'polypeptide(L)' 'PPSYVIFILATTEVHKIPITILSRCQRYDFRRITIDTIAGRLRELMDQEGVQVEEKALRYVAKT' A
#
# COMPACT_ATOMS: atom_id res chain seq x y z
N PRO A 1 -3.13 -4.00 -25.65
CA PRO A 1 -2.98 -5.43 -25.28
C PRO A 1 -4.15 -6.23 -25.84
N PRO A 2 -4.00 -7.54 -26.07
CA PRO A 2 -5.16 -8.43 -26.20
C PRO A 2 -6.09 -8.26 -24.99
N SER A 3 -7.40 -8.43 -25.18
CA SER A 3 -8.42 -8.14 -24.15
C SER A 3 -8.28 -8.99 -22.88
N TYR A 4 -7.62 -10.13 -22.96
CA TYR A 4 -7.37 -11.05 -21.85
C TYR A 4 -6.07 -10.76 -21.08
N VAL A 5 -5.28 -9.74 -21.49
CA VAL A 5 -4.00 -9.41 -20.85
C VAL A 5 -4.10 -8.10 -20.09
N ILE A 6 -3.74 -8.15 -18.81
CA ILE A 6 -3.61 -6.98 -17.94
C ILE A 6 -2.13 -6.76 -17.62
N PHE A 7 -1.65 -5.53 -17.83
CA PHE A 7 -0.31 -5.13 -17.42
C PHE A 7 -0.36 -4.37 -16.10
N ILE A 8 0.42 -4.80 -15.12
CA ILE A 8 0.63 -4.09 -13.87
C ILE A 8 2.11 -3.68 -13.83
N LEU A 9 2.34 -2.37 -13.76
CA LEU A 9 3.68 -1.77 -13.71
C LEU A 9 3.87 -1.12 -12.34
N ALA A 10 5.03 -1.34 -11.72
CA ALA A 10 5.40 -0.74 -10.45
C ALA A 10 6.82 -0.16 -10.55
N THR A 11 7.02 1.08 -10.09
CA THR A 11 8.32 1.75 -10.08
C THR A 11 8.42 2.73 -8.91
N THR A 12 9.61 2.87 -8.35
CA THR A 12 9.96 3.95 -7.38
C THR A 12 10.49 5.20 -8.08
N GLU A 13 10.78 5.13 -9.39
CA GLU A 13 11.39 6.19 -10.19
C GLU A 13 10.50 6.57 -11.38
N VAL A 14 9.32 7.15 -11.10
CA VAL A 14 8.29 7.44 -12.13
C VAL A 14 8.79 8.33 -13.28
N HIS A 15 9.76 9.20 -13.01
CA HIS A 15 10.35 10.11 -14.00
C HIS A 15 11.20 9.39 -15.06
N LYS A 16 11.62 8.15 -14.81
CA LYS A 16 12.32 7.32 -15.79
C LYS A 16 11.38 6.60 -16.76
N ILE A 17 10.07 6.63 -16.50
CA ILE A 17 9.08 5.95 -17.34
C ILE A 17 8.76 6.82 -18.57
N PRO A 18 8.86 6.27 -19.79
CA PRO A 18 8.50 7.00 -21.00
C PRO A 18 7.05 7.51 -20.98
N ILE A 19 6.83 8.72 -21.48
CA ILE A 19 5.49 9.33 -21.54
C ILE A 19 4.49 8.50 -22.37
N THR A 20 4.98 7.71 -23.33
CA THR A 20 4.17 6.82 -24.16
C THR A 20 3.52 5.67 -23.38
N ILE A 21 4.12 5.27 -22.25
CA ILE A 21 3.54 4.31 -21.31
C ILE A 21 2.60 5.05 -20.35
N LEU A 22 3.05 6.17 -19.79
CA LEU A 22 2.25 6.96 -18.85
C LEU A 22 0.92 7.44 -19.46
N SER A 23 0.87 7.73 -20.76
CA SER A 23 -0.35 8.17 -21.45
C SER A 23 -1.37 7.05 -21.73
N ARG A 24 -0.97 5.78 -21.55
CA ARG A 24 -1.80 4.60 -21.86
C ARG A 24 -2.16 3.77 -20.63
N CYS A 25 -1.67 4.16 -19.46
CA CYS A 25 -1.88 3.44 -18.20
C CYS A 25 -2.70 4.28 -17.21
N GLN A 26 -3.50 3.61 -16.39
CA GLN A 26 -4.06 4.23 -15.21
C GLN A 26 -2.97 4.32 -14.13
N ARG A 27 -2.68 5.54 -13.68
CA ARG A 27 -1.64 5.80 -12.70
C ARG A 27 -2.22 5.87 -11.29
N TYR A 28 -1.59 5.13 -10.37
CA TYR A 28 -1.86 5.19 -8.94
C TYR A 28 -0.57 5.53 -8.21
N ASP A 29 -0.55 6.68 -7.55
CA ASP A 29 0.58 7.10 -6.73
C ASP A 29 0.38 6.60 -5.29
N PHE A 30 1.21 5.66 -4.87
CA PHE A 30 1.24 5.19 -3.48
C PHE A 30 1.95 6.22 -2.61
N ARG A 31 1.23 6.77 -1.64
CA ARG A 31 1.79 7.64 -0.61
C ARG A 31 2.12 6.82 0.63
N ARG A 32 3.03 7.34 1.47
CA ARG A 32 3.27 6.75 2.78
C ARG A 32 1.95 6.70 3.57
N ILE A 33 1.66 5.53 4.10
CA ILE A 33 0.52 5.30 4.99
C ILE A 33 0.86 5.92 6.34
N THR A 34 -0.12 6.55 7.01
CA THR A 34 0.11 7.13 8.33
C THR A 34 0.25 6.02 9.37
N ILE A 35 1.00 6.31 10.45
CA ILE A 35 1.14 5.40 11.59
C ILE A 35 -0.23 5.01 12.15
N ASP A 36 -1.15 5.96 12.23
CA ASP A 36 -2.50 5.71 12.77
C ASP A 36 -3.30 4.75 11.88
N THR A 37 -3.19 4.85 10.55
CA THR A 37 -3.85 3.91 9.64
C THR A 37 -3.23 2.51 9.73
N ILE A 38 -1.90 2.39 9.85
CA ILE A 38 -1.24 1.10 10.02
C ILE A 38 -1.65 0.47 11.36
N ALA A 39 -1.58 1.24 12.46
CA ALA A 39 -1.95 0.76 13.79
C ALA A 39 -3.44 0.35 13.85
N GLY A 40 -4.34 1.14 13.26
CA GLY A 40 -5.76 0.79 13.16
C GLY A 40 -5.99 -0.51 12.39
N ARG A 41 -5.29 -0.70 11.26
CA ARG A 41 -5.42 -1.95 10.49
C ARG A 41 -4.89 -3.16 11.26
N LEU A 42 -3.80 -3.01 12.00
CA LEU A 42 -3.29 -4.06 12.87
C LEU A 42 -4.27 -4.38 14.00
N ARG A 43 -4.89 -3.37 14.61
CA ARG A 43 -5.93 -3.56 15.63
C ARG A 43 -7.09 -4.40 15.10
N GLU A 44 -7.64 -4.02 13.95
CA GLU A 44 -8.72 -4.76 13.29
C GLU A 44 -8.38 -6.24 13.06
N LEU A 45 -7.15 -6.54 12.64
CA LEU A 45 -6.70 -7.92 12.43
C LEU A 45 -6.57 -8.69 13.75
N MET A 46 -6.03 -8.07 14.79
CA MET A 46 -5.86 -8.72 16.08
C MET A 46 -7.21 -9.00 16.77
N ASP A 47 -8.17 -8.10 16.60
CA ASP A 47 -9.54 -8.30 17.08
C ASP A 47 -10.22 -9.47 16.34
N GLN A 48 -9.97 -9.63 15.03
CA GLN A 48 -10.45 -10.78 14.25
C GLN A 48 -9.82 -12.11 14.67
N GLU A 49 -8.53 -12.10 15.00
CA GLU A 49 -7.79 -13.27 15.49
C GLU A 49 -8.07 -13.57 16.97
N GLY A 50 -8.81 -12.71 17.68
CA GLY A 50 -9.12 -12.86 19.11
C GLY A 50 -7.90 -12.68 20.02
N VAL A 51 -6.86 -12.02 19.55
CA VAL A 51 -5.60 -11.82 20.30
C VAL A 51 -5.65 -10.46 21.00
N GLN A 52 -5.43 -10.47 22.32
CA GLN A 52 -5.31 -9.25 23.10
C GLN A 52 -3.94 -8.61 22.91
N VAL A 53 -3.91 -7.31 22.61
CA VAL A 53 -2.68 -6.57 22.33
C VAL A 53 -2.75 -5.14 22.83
N GLU A 54 -1.64 -4.66 23.37
CA GLU A 54 -1.51 -3.29 23.83
C GLU A 54 -1.44 -2.30 22.65
N GLU A 55 -2.12 -1.16 22.79
CA GLU A 55 -2.09 -0.09 21.78
C GLU A 55 -0.67 0.45 21.54
N LYS A 56 0.14 0.51 22.60
CA LYS A 56 1.54 0.92 22.47
C LYS A 56 2.35 -0.02 21.59
N ALA A 57 2.07 -1.33 21.63
CA ALA A 57 2.74 -2.32 20.80
C ALA A 57 2.36 -2.13 19.31
N LEU A 58 1.08 -1.91 19.00
CA LEU A 58 0.64 -1.64 17.63
C LEU A 58 1.27 -0.38 17.05
N ARG A 59 1.30 0.71 17.82
CA ARG A 59 1.93 1.96 17.38
C ARG A 59 3.44 1.83 17.23
N TYR A 60 4.09 1.01 18.06
CA TYR A 60 5.52 0.75 17.95
C TYR A 60 5.85 0.01 16.64
N VAL A 61 5.10 -1.05 16.32
CA VAL A 61 5.23 -1.77 15.05
C VAL A 61 4.95 -0.84 13.86
N ALA A 62 3.89 -0.03 13.93
CA ALA A 62 3.49 0.89 12.86
C ALA A 62 4.50 2.04 12.59
N LYS A 63 5.44 2.30 13.50
CA LYS A 63 6.46 3.34 13.37
C LYS A 63 7.73 2.85 12.66
N THR A 64 7.94 1.53 12.57
CA THR A 64 9.16 0.92 12.03
C THR A 64 9.09 0.85 10.50
#